data_AF-A0A654TUW7-F1
#
_entry.id   AF-A0A654TUW7-F1
#
_cell.length_a   1.000
_cell.length_b   1.000
_cell.length_c   1.000
_cell.angle_alpha   90.00
_cell.angle_beta   90.00
_cell.angle_gamma   90.00
#
_symmetry.space_group_name_H-M   'P 1'
#
loop_
_entity.id
_entity.type
_entity.pdbx_description
1 polymer ?
#
loop_
_entity_poly.entity_id
_entity_poly.type
_entity_poly.pdbx_seq_one_letter_code
_entity_poly.pdbx_strand_id
1 'polypeptide(L)' 'MYFFYAATMAPFLVMGISLVLGDILYHPGQGSERRTLGLIVVCCYVALVVTNFAWLYPVLTGLPISQQTWNLEIWLPSWR' A
#
# COMPACT_ATOMS: atom_id res chain seq x y z
N MET A 1 -5.50 -3.19 23.76
CA MET A 1 -4.62 -2.12 23.22
C MET A 1 -5.21 -1.66 21.90
N TYR A 2 -5.29 -0.34 21.65
CA TYR A 2 -5.81 0.20 20.38
C TYR A 2 -4.80 0.00 19.24
N PHE A 3 -5.27 -0.15 18.00
CA PHE A 3 -4.41 -0.30 16.82
C PHE A 3 -3.46 0.90 16.60
N PHE A 4 -3.82 2.07 17.16
CA PHE A 4 -2.99 3.27 17.16
C PHE A 4 -1.54 3.04 17.64
N TYR A 5 -1.31 2.13 18.59
CA TYR A 5 0.05 1.86 19.07
C TYR A 5 0.95 1.21 18.02
N ALA A 6 0.40 0.55 17.01
CA ALA A 6 1.16 0.02 15.90
C ALA A 6 1.64 1.12 14.93
N ALA A 7 1.08 2.34 14.99
CA ALA A 7 1.45 3.44 14.10
C ALA A 7 2.92 3.85 14.24
N THR A 8 3.52 3.69 15.42
CA THR A 8 4.95 3.96 15.66
C THR A 8 5.86 2.99 14.88
N MET A 9 5.36 1.80 14.52
CA MET A 9 6.07 0.82 13.72
C MET A 9 5.97 1.09 12.21
N ALA A 10 5.00 1.89 11.78
CA ALA A 10 4.73 2.17 10.37
C ALA A 10 5.95 2.65 9.56
N PRO A 11 6.77 3.63 10.01
CA PRO A 11 7.92 4.09 9.22
C PRO A 11 8.95 2.97 8.99
N PHE A 12 9.16 2.09 9.97
CA PHE A 12 10.08 0.95 9.84
C PHE A 12 9.55 -0.11 8.87
N LEU A 13 8.23 -0.36 8.88
CA LEU A 13 7.59 -1.24 7.92
C LEU A 13 7.72 -0.69 6.49
N VAL A 14 7.45 0.60 6.28
CA VAL A 14 7.60 1.26 4.97
C VAL A 14 9.05 1.22 4.49
N MET A 15 10.02 1.41 5.40
CA MET A 15 11.45 1.27 5.08
C MET A 15 11.79 -0.16 4.65
N GLY A 16 11.32 -1.18 5.38
CA GLY A 16 11.53 -2.58 5.01
C GLY A 16 10.94 -2.93 3.64
N ILE A 17 9.72 -2.47 3.35
CA ILE A 17 9.10 -2.64 2.02
C ILE A 17 9.93 -1.94 0.95
N SER A 18 10.39 -0.72 1.21
CA SER A 18 11.19 0.05 0.25
C SER A 18 12.50 -0.63 -0.10
N LEU A 19 13.17 -1.26 0.89
CA LEU A 19 14.37 -2.07 0.65
C LEU A 19 14.06 -3.30 -0.21
N VAL A 20 12.98 -4.03 0.09
CA VAL A 20 12.54 -5.19 -0.72
C VAL A 20 12.23 -4.78 -2.16
N LEU A 21 11.53 -3.66 -2.38
CA LEU A 21 11.27 -3.14 -3.72
C LEU A 21 12.57 -2.72 -4.42
N GLY A 22 13.52 -2.15 -3.68
CA GLY A 22 14.87 -1.84 -4.17
C GLY A 22 15.62 -3.08 -4.66
N ASP A 23 15.57 -4.18 -3.90
CA ASP A 23 16.18 -5.46 -4.27
C ASP A 23 15.54 -6.06 -5.53
N ILE A 24 14.22 -5.90 -5.71
CA ILE A 24 13.51 -6.34 -6.93
C ILE A 24 14.00 -5.53 -8.15
N LEU A 25 14.14 -4.21 -7.99
CA LEU A 25 14.59 -3.31 -9.06
C LEU A 25 16.06 -3.52 -9.42
N TYR A 26 16.91 -3.76 -8.43
CA TYR A 26 18.36 -3.81 -8.59
C TYR A 26 18.89 -5.16 -8.12
N HIS A 27 19.06 -6.09 -9.06
CA HIS A 27 19.80 -7.32 -8.79
C HIS A 27 20.99 -7.43 -9.76
N PRO A 28 22.21 -7.73 -9.27
CA PRO A 28 23.39 -7.83 -10.12
C PRO A 28 23.22 -8.91 -11.19
N GLY A 29 23.62 -8.61 -12.43
CA GLY A 29 23.56 -9.58 -13.53
C GLY A 29 22.15 -9.83 -14.10
N GLN A 30 21.14 -9.02 -13.77
CA GLN A 30 19.82 -9.13 -14.39
C GLN A 30 19.86 -8.81 -15.89
N GLY A 31 19.27 -9.70 -16.69
CA GLY A 31 18.93 -9.42 -18.09
C GLY A 31 17.90 -8.29 -18.21
N SER A 32 17.87 -7.64 -19.38
CA SER A 32 16.99 -6.49 -19.67
C SER A 32 15.49 -6.78 -19.45
N GLU A 33 15.05 -8.00 -19.76
CA GLU A 33 13.66 -8.44 -19.56
C GLU A 33 13.29 -8.49 -18.07
N ARG A 34 14.12 -9.12 -17.23
CA ARG A 34 13.86 -9.20 -15.77
C ARG A 34 13.86 -7.82 -15.11
N ARG A 35 14.75 -6.92 -15.55
CA ARG A 35 14.76 -5.53 -15.08
C ARG A 35 13.45 -4.80 -15.42
N THR A 36 12.91 -5.03 -16.62
CA THR A 36 11.65 -4.41 -17.06
C THR A 36 10.47 -4.95 -16.26
N LEU A 37 10.40 -6.27 -16.05
CA LEU A 37 9.37 -6.89 -15.22
C LEU A 37 9.43 -6.41 -13.77
N GLY A 38 10.63 -6.32 -13.18
CA GLY A 38 10.82 -5.79 -11.83
C GLY A 38 10.32 -4.35 -11.70
N LEU A 39 10.63 -3.49 -12.68
CA LEU A 39 10.11 -2.13 -12.74
C LEU A 39 8.58 -2.09 -12.80
N ILE A 40 7.97 -2.90 -13.67
CA ILE A 40 6.50 -2.97 -13.80
C ILE A 40 5.88 -3.38 -12.46
N VAL A 41 6.40 -4.42 -11.81
CA VAL A 41 5.89 -4.90 -10.53
C VAL A 41 5.96 -3.80 -9.47
N VAL A 42 7.08 -3.09 -9.37
CA VAL A 42 7.25 -2.02 -8.38
C VAL A 42 6.31 -0.85 -8.67
N CYS A 43 6.20 -0.42 -9.93
CA CYS A 43 5.27 0.63 -10.33
C CYS A 43 3.81 0.24 -10.05
N CYS A 44 3.42 -0.99 -10.37
CA CYS A 44 2.09 -1.51 -10.06
C CYS A 44 1.82 -1.50 -8.55
N TYR A 45 2.78 -1.94 -7.73
CA TYR A 45 2.64 -1.92 -6.27
C TYR A 45 2.44 -0.48 -5.74
N VAL A 46 3.28 0.46 -6.16
CA VAL A 46 3.16 1.87 -5.73
C VAL A 46 1.83 2.47 -6.20
N ALA A 47 1.42 2.20 -7.43
CA ALA A 47 0.13 2.65 -7.95
C ALA A 47 -1.04 2.10 -7.12
N LEU A 48 -1.01 0.81 -6.75
CA LEU A 48 -2.02 0.20 -5.89
C LEU A 48 -2.10 0.87 -4.51
N VAL A 49 -0.95 1.18 -3.90
CA VAL A 49 -0.91 1.91 -2.62
C VAL A 49 -1.57 3.29 -2.76
N VAL A 50 -1.20 4.06 -3.79
CA VAL A 50 -1.79 5.39 -4.03
C VAL A 50 -3.30 5.29 -4.29
N THR A 51 -3.75 4.34 -5.10
CA THR A 51 -5.17 4.11 -5.36
C THR A 51 -5.92 3.72 -4.09
N ASN A 52 -5.33 2.91 -3.21
CA ASN A 52 -5.94 2.56 -1.92
C ASN A 52 -6.12 3.79 -1.01
N PHE A 53 -5.12 4.67 -0.94
CA PHE A 53 -5.23 5.95 -0.21
C PHE A 53 -6.30 6.86 -0.80
N ALA A 54 -6.39 6.94 -2.14
CA ALA A 54 -7.41 7.72 -2.82
C ALA A 54 -8.82 7.15 -2.57
N TRP A 55 -8.98 5.83 -2.59
CA TRP A 55 -10.23 5.13 -2.30
C TRP A 55 -10.70 5.38 -0.86
N LEU A 56 -9.80 5.31 0.12
CA LEU A 56 -10.11 5.51 1.54
C LEU A 56 -10.05 6.97 2.00
N TYR A 57 -9.86 7.92 1.07
CA TYR A 57 -9.68 9.33 1.40
C TYR A 57 -10.79 9.93 2.29
N PRO A 58 -12.10 9.66 2.06
CA PRO A 58 -13.16 10.18 2.92
C PRO A 58 -13.04 9.70 4.37
N VAL A 59 -12.66 8.44 4.57
CA VAL A 59 -12.43 7.86 5.91
C VAL A 59 -11.24 8.52 6.59
N LEU A 60 -10.14 8.72 5.86
CA LEU A 60 -8.91 9.33 6.39
C LEU A 60 -9.09 10.81 6.76
N THR A 61 -10.00 11.51 6.08
CA THR A 61 -10.22 12.96 6.26
C THR A 61 -11.48 13.32 7.04
N GLY A 62 -12.31 12.34 7.38
CA GLY A 62 -13.57 12.55 8.09
C GLY A 62 -14.65 13.24 7.23
N LEU A 63 -14.59 13.07 5.91
CA LEU A 63 -15.63 13.59 5.01
C LEU A 63 -16.91 12.75 5.09
N PRO A 64 -18.09 13.35 4.85
CA PRO A 64 -19.34 12.60 4.79
C PRO A 64 -19.27 11.50 3.72
N ILE A 65 -19.63 10.27 4.11
CA ILE A 65 -19.63 9.10 3.24
C ILE A 65 -21.04 8.49 3.18
N SER A 66 -21.44 8.04 1.99
CA SER A 66 -22.72 7.34 1.84
C SER A 66 -22.65 5.95 2.47
N GLN A 67 -23.77 5.42 2.97
CA GLN A 67 -23.80 4.07 3.55
C GLN A 67 -23.37 2.99 2.56
N GLN A 68 -23.68 3.16 1.26
CA GLN A 68 -23.26 2.23 0.22
C GLN A 68 -21.74 2.22 0.06
N THR A 69 -21.12 3.40 -0.03
CA THR A 69 -19.66 3.53 -0.16
C THR A 69 -18.95 2.99 1.07
N TRP A 70 -19.45 3.31 2.27
CA TRP A 70 -18.93 2.77 3.53
C TRP A 70 -18.89 1.24 3.55
N ASN A 71 -19.97 0.60 3.11
CA ASN A 71 -20.03 -0.87 3.04
C ASN A 71 -19.06 -1.46 2.00
N LEU A 72 -18.71 -0.72 0.94
CA LEU A 72 -17.72 -1.15 -0.06
C LEU A 72 -16.26 -0.98 0.44
N GLU A 73 -16.02 -0.04 1.32
CA GLU A 73 -14.70 0.21 1.92
C GLU A 73 -14.37 -0.75 3.06
N ILE A 74 -15.39 -1.34 3.71
CA ILE A 74 -15.21 -2.40 4.71
C ILE A 74 -14.87 -3.73 4.04
N TRP A 75 -13.59 -3.95 3.77
CA TRP A 75 -13.11 -5.16 3.11
C TRP A 75 -13.03 -6.37 4.04
N LEU A 76 -12.71 -6.14 5.31
CA LEU A 76 -12.57 -7.20 6.30
C LEU A 76 -13.73 -7.17 7.30
N PRO A 77 -14.30 -8.33 7.68
CA PRO A 77 -15.40 -8.38 8.64
C PRO A 77 -15.08 -7.75 10.00
N SER A 78 -13.80 -7.74 10.39
CA SER A 78 -13.31 -7.20 11.67
C SER A 78 -13.22 -5.67 11.71
N TRP A 79 -13.48 -4.97 10.60
CA TRP A 79 -13.47 -3.50 10.56
C TRP A 79 -14.80 -2.88 10.96
N ARG A 80 -15.82 -3.70 11.23
CA ARG A 80 -17.12 -3.26 11.75
C ARG A 80 -17.08 -2.98 13.25
#